data_AF-A0A920P9Q0-F1
#
_entry.id   AF-A0A920P9Q0-F1
#
_cell.length_a   1.000
_cell.length_b   1.000
_cell.length_c   1.000
_cell.angle_alpha   90.00
_cell.angle_beta   90.00
_cell.angle_gamma   90.00
#
_symmetry.space_group_name_H-M   'P 1'
#
loop_
_entity.id
_entity.type
_entity.pdbx_description
1 polymer ?
#
loop_
_entity_poly.entity_id
_entity_poly.type
_entity_poly.pdbx_seq_one_letter_code
_entity_poly.pdbx_strand_id
1 'polypeptide(L)'
;MVPAETALEMATINAATALGLDHSIGSLEVGKRADLVMFDTMRPEWGSLFNPVNNLVYSADGRSVKNVFINGRLVVANHTPLFIDESDLIRKVQAIGENLLSRTRLSFPSKWPITTDTT
;
A
#
# COMPACT_ATOMS: atom_id res chain seq x y z
N MET A 1 -9.76 17.70 9.57
CA MET A 1 -9.16 16.37 9.76
C MET A 1 -10.32 15.37 9.76
N VAL A 2 -10.24 14.29 8.99
CA VAL A 2 -11.28 13.24 8.98
C VAL A 2 -11.05 12.34 10.21
N PRO A 3 -12.09 11.96 10.99
CA PRO A 3 -11.95 10.99 12.09
C PRO A 3 -11.40 9.64 11.62
N ALA A 4 -10.74 8.89 12.50
CA ALA A 4 -10.06 7.66 12.12
C ALA A 4 -11.03 6.57 11.67
N GLU A 5 -12.14 6.43 12.39
CA GLU A 5 -13.23 5.50 12.08
C GLU A 5 -13.82 5.82 10.70
N THR A 6 -14.08 7.10 10.41
CA THR A 6 -14.56 7.54 9.11
C THR A 6 -13.55 7.24 8.00
N ALA A 7 -12.25 7.48 8.24
CA ALA A 7 -11.20 7.16 7.27
C ALA A 7 -11.11 5.65 7.00
N LEU A 8 -11.25 4.82 8.03
CA LEU A 8 -11.26 3.36 7.90
C LEU A 8 -12.48 2.87 7.11
N GLU A 9 -13.67 3.38 7.40
CA GLU A 9 -14.89 3.08 6.63
C GLU A 9 -14.75 3.50 5.18
N MET A 10 -14.22 4.71 4.92
CA MET A 10 -13.91 5.21 3.57
C MET A 10 -12.98 4.28 2.80
N ALA A 11 -11.96 3.73 3.46
CA ALA A 11 -11.00 2.82 2.84
C ALA A 11 -11.53 1.37 2.68
N THR A 12 -12.66 1.03 3.32
CA THR A 12 -13.19 -0.34 3.35
C THR A 12 -14.65 -0.39 2.87
N ILE A 13 -15.63 -0.40 3.77
CA ILE A 13 -17.03 -0.66 3.44
C ILE A 13 -17.63 0.43 2.54
N ASN A 14 -17.32 1.71 2.74
CA ASN A 14 -17.87 2.78 1.91
C ASN A 14 -17.33 2.72 0.48
N ALA A 15 -16.06 2.32 0.29
CA ALA A 15 -15.51 2.07 -1.04
C ALA A 15 -16.19 0.86 -1.71
N ALA A 16 -16.45 -0.21 -0.96
CA ALA A 16 -17.19 -1.36 -1.48
C ALA A 16 -18.62 -0.96 -1.89
N THR A 17 -19.32 -0.15 -1.09
CA THR A 17 -20.66 0.38 -1.40
C THR A 17 -20.64 1.25 -2.65
N ALA A 18 -19.66 2.14 -2.77
CA ALA A 18 -19.51 3.00 -3.95
C ALA A 18 -19.32 2.21 -5.26
N LEU A 19 -18.78 0.98 -5.16
CA LEU A 19 -18.60 0.06 -6.27
C LEU A 19 -19.75 -0.96 -6.42
N GLY A 20 -20.76 -0.93 -5.53
CA GLY A 20 -21.86 -1.90 -5.51
C GLY A 20 -21.44 -3.31 -5.09
N LEU A 21 -20.33 -3.45 -4.35
CA LEU A 21 -19.72 -4.72 -3.94
C LEU A 21 -19.84 -4.98 -2.43
N ASP A 22 -20.48 -4.09 -1.67
CA ASP A 22 -20.63 -4.17 -0.21
C ASP A 22 -21.32 -5.45 0.27
N HIS A 23 -22.17 -6.06 -0.54
CA HIS A 23 -22.75 -7.37 -0.27
C HIS A 23 -21.73 -8.52 -0.25
N SER A 24 -20.51 -8.30 -0.77
CA SER A 24 -19.50 -9.35 -0.97
C SER A 24 -18.13 -9.06 -0.34
N ILE A 25 -17.74 -7.79 -0.15
CA ILE A 25 -16.44 -7.36 0.39
C ILE A 25 -16.59 -6.11 1.27
N GLY A 26 -15.48 -5.63 1.85
CA GLY A 26 -15.41 -4.34 2.56
C GLY A 26 -15.69 -4.42 4.06
N SER A 27 -16.10 -5.56 4.59
CA SER A 27 -16.28 -5.80 6.02
C SER A 27 -16.09 -7.28 6.38
N LEU A 28 -15.88 -7.57 7.66
CA LEU A 28 -15.73 -8.92 8.20
C LEU A 28 -17.09 -9.47 8.66
N GLU A 29 -17.83 -10.04 7.71
CA GLU A 29 -19.17 -10.59 7.96
C GLU A 29 -19.29 -11.99 7.32
N VAL A 30 -20.05 -12.87 7.96
CA VAL A 30 -20.27 -14.23 7.44
C VAL A 30 -20.93 -14.15 6.06
N GLY A 31 -20.39 -14.91 5.10
CA GLY A 31 -20.87 -14.93 3.71
C GLY A 31 -20.13 -13.99 2.77
N LYS A 32 -19.37 -13.01 3.29
CA LYS A 32 -18.47 -12.17 2.46
C LYS A 32 -17.16 -12.89 2.16
N ARG A 33 -16.45 -12.41 1.13
CA ARG A 33 -15.15 -12.96 0.75
C ARG A 33 -14.12 -12.68 1.85
N ALA A 34 -13.18 -13.60 2.03
CA ALA A 34 -12.07 -13.45 2.96
C ALA A 34 -10.96 -12.57 2.37
N ASP A 35 -11.27 -11.29 2.19
CA ASP A 35 -10.32 -10.24 1.79
C ASP A 35 -9.81 -9.55 3.07
N LEU A 36 -8.64 -9.97 3.55
CA LEU A 36 -8.13 -9.62 4.88
C LEU A 36 -6.73 -9.03 4.81
N VAL A 37 -6.47 -8.03 5.64
CA VAL A 37 -5.12 -7.48 5.86
C VAL A 37 -4.79 -7.60 7.34
N MET A 38 -3.67 -8.24 7.65
CA MET A 38 -3.15 -8.36 9.01
C MET A 38 -1.90 -7.51 9.16
N PHE A 39 -1.84 -6.73 10.24
CA PHE A 39 -0.71 -5.86 10.54
C PHE A 39 0.14 -6.42 11.68
N ASP A 40 1.45 -6.22 11.60
CA ASP A 40 2.38 -6.48 12.69
C ASP A 40 2.46 -5.26 13.61
N THR A 41 1.85 -5.41 14.79
CA THR A 41 1.81 -4.35 15.80
C THR A 41 3.06 -4.29 16.68
N MET A 42 4.04 -5.19 16.48
CA MET A 42 5.31 -5.21 17.21
C MET A 42 6.39 -4.36 16.52
N ARG A 43 5.98 -3.21 15.96
CA ARG A 43 6.83 -2.30 15.20
C ARG A 43 6.76 -0.88 15.76
N PRO A 44 7.82 -0.05 15.63
CA PRO A 44 7.86 1.28 16.25
C PRO A 44 6.66 2.18 15.92
N GLU A 45 6.19 2.14 14.68
CA GLU A 45 5.04 2.90 14.18
C GLU A 45 3.69 2.46 14.81
N TRP A 46 3.64 1.27 15.41
CA TRP A 46 2.48 0.76 16.16
C TRP A 46 2.61 0.96 17.68
N GLY A 47 3.69 1.59 18.14
CA GLY A 47 3.95 1.83 19.57
C GLY A 47 2.77 2.46 20.30
N SER A 48 2.47 1.94 21.50
CA SER A 48 1.33 2.35 22.34
C SER A 48 -0.05 2.09 21.70
N LEU A 49 -0.44 0.82 21.63
CA LEU A 49 -1.69 0.35 21.03
C LEU A 49 -2.92 0.55 21.95
N PHE A 50 -3.23 1.80 22.30
CA PHE A 50 -4.41 2.12 23.11
C PHE A 50 -5.71 2.16 22.28
N ASN A 51 -5.62 2.60 21.02
CA ASN A 51 -6.73 2.57 20.07
C ASN A 51 -6.21 2.11 18.70
N PRO A 52 -6.44 0.84 18.32
CA PRO A 52 -5.88 0.28 17.08
C PRO A 52 -6.35 0.98 15.81
N VAL A 53 -7.54 1.60 15.80
CA VAL A 53 -8.05 2.36 14.64
C VAL A 53 -7.28 3.66 14.48
N ASN A 54 -7.04 4.38 15.58
CA ASN A 54 -6.19 5.58 15.55
C ASN A 54 -4.76 5.24 15.13
N ASN A 55 -4.18 4.17 15.70
CA ASN A 55 -2.83 3.73 15.32
C ASN A 55 -2.77 3.36 13.83
N LEU A 56 -3.77 2.63 13.32
CA LEU A 56 -3.84 2.25 11.91
C LEU A 56 -3.91 3.46 10.97
N VAL A 57 -4.74 4.46 11.31
CA VAL A 57 -4.99 5.60 10.40
C VAL A 57 -3.91 6.67 10.49
N TYR A 58 -3.39 6.94 11.68
CA TYR A 58 -2.51 8.10 11.90
C TYR A 58 -1.02 7.73 12.05
N SER A 59 -0.70 6.48 12.38
CA SER A 59 0.68 6.10 12.71
C SER A 59 1.24 4.99 11.83
N ALA A 60 0.43 4.00 11.48
CA ALA A 60 0.88 2.83 10.74
C ALA A 60 1.36 3.19 9.33
N ASP A 61 2.30 2.38 8.83
CA ASP A 61 2.72 2.43 7.43
C ASP A 61 2.64 1.06 6.76
N GLY A 62 2.71 1.06 5.43
CA GLY A 62 2.52 -0.14 4.61
C GLY A 62 3.53 -1.28 4.90
N ARG A 63 4.69 -0.99 5.49
CA ARG A 63 5.69 -2.01 5.84
C ARG A 63 5.21 -2.90 6.99
N SER A 64 4.28 -2.40 7.81
CA SER A 64 3.69 -3.18 8.90
C SER A 64 2.66 -4.22 8.43
N VAL A 65 2.25 -4.22 7.16
CA VAL A 65 1.42 -5.29 6.60
C VAL A 65 2.20 -6.61 6.68
N LYS A 66 1.67 -7.58 7.43
CA LYS A 66 2.29 -8.87 7.67
C LYS A 66 1.74 -9.95 6.75
N ASN A 67 0.43 -10.09 6.71
CA ASN A 67 -0.25 -11.07 5.88
C ASN A 67 -1.41 -10.42 5.13
N VAL A 68 -1.63 -10.84 3.89
CA VAL A 68 -2.77 -10.41 3.07
C VAL A 68 -3.44 -11.63 2.47
N PHE A 69 -4.76 -11.68 2.60
CA PHE A 69 -5.61 -12.70 1.99
C PHE A 69 -6.51 -12.03 0.95
N ILE A 70 -6.64 -12.67 -0.21
CA ILE A 70 -7.60 -12.29 -1.25
C ILE A 70 -8.44 -13.52 -1.55
N ASN A 71 -9.74 -13.42 -1.31
CA ASN A 71 -10.69 -14.51 -1.41
C ASN A 71 -10.21 -15.78 -0.68
N GLY A 72 -9.66 -15.61 0.53
CA GLY A 72 -9.13 -16.69 1.37
C GLY A 72 -7.75 -17.22 0.96
N ARG A 73 -7.17 -16.78 -0.17
CA ARG A 73 -5.82 -17.15 -0.57
C ARG A 73 -4.80 -16.18 0.04
N LEU A 74 -3.81 -16.72 0.76
CA LEU A 74 -2.66 -15.95 1.23
C LEU A 74 -1.82 -15.48 0.03
N VAL A 75 -1.65 -14.16 -0.11
CA VAL A 75 -0.88 -13.53 -1.20
C VAL A 75 0.33 -12.73 -0.72
N VAL A 76 0.34 -12.32 0.55
CA VAL A 76 1.51 -11.79 1.25
C VAL A 76 1.65 -12.60 2.53
N ALA A 77 2.84 -13.13 2.81
CA ALA A 77 3.14 -13.90 4.01
C ALA A 77 4.37 -13.33 4.71
N ASN A 78 4.25 -13.02 5.99
CA ASN A 78 5.34 -12.45 6.81
C ASN A 78 6.09 -11.31 6.10
N HIS A 79 5.35 -10.31 5.63
CA HIS A 79 5.84 -9.12 4.90
C HIS A 79 6.32 -9.38 3.46
N THR A 80 6.31 -10.62 2.98
CA THR A 80 6.80 -10.96 1.63
C THR A 80 5.64 -11.32 0.69
N PRO A 81 5.50 -10.64 -0.47
CA PRO A 81 4.58 -11.05 -1.52
C PRO A 81 4.91 -12.44 -2.08
N LEU A 82 3.90 -13.29 -2.25
CA LEU A 82 4.07 -14.68 -2.71
C LEU A 82 3.95 -14.85 -4.23
N PHE A 83 3.60 -13.78 -4.95
CA PHE A 83 3.23 -13.83 -6.36
C PHE A 83 4.21 -13.08 -7.28
N ILE A 84 5.27 -12.50 -6.72
CA ILE A 84 6.24 -11.71 -7.49
C ILE A 84 7.65 -11.83 -6.89
N ASP A 85 8.66 -11.85 -7.75
CA ASP A 85 10.05 -11.60 -7.35
C ASP A 85 10.28 -10.09 -7.37
N GLU A 86 10.48 -9.49 -6.20
CA GLU A 86 10.66 -8.03 -6.10
C GLU A 86 11.91 -7.53 -6.82
N SER A 87 13.01 -8.28 -6.77
CA SER A 87 14.25 -7.88 -7.42
C SER A 87 14.10 -7.91 -8.93
N ASP A 88 13.41 -8.92 -9.46
CA ASP A 88 13.09 -8.99 -10.87
C ASP A 88 12.11 -7.90 -11.32
N LEU A 89 11.08 -7.63 -10.52
CA LEU A 89 10.14 -6.55 -10.80
C LEU A 89 10.85 -5.20 -10.87
N ILE A 90 11.73 -4.88 -9.92
CA ILE A 90 12.50 -3.63 -9.90
C ILE A 90 13.32 -3.48 -11.18
N ARG A 91 14.06 -4.53 -11.59
CA ARG A 91 14.84 -4.52 -12.84
C ARG A 91 13.94 -4.33 -14.07
N LYS A 92 12.79 -5.00 -14.09
CA LYS A 92 11.82 -4.89 -15.20
C LYS A 92 11.24 -3.48 -15.30
N VAL A 93 10.87 -2.86 -14.19
CA VAL A 93 10.37 -1.47 -14.15
C VAL A 93 11.43 -0.50 -14.67
N GLN A 94 12.69 -0.66 -14.25
CA GLN A 94 13.81 0.14 -14.75
C GLN A 94 13.95 0.02 -16.28
N ALA A 95 13.97 -1.21 -16.81
CA ALA A 95 14.08 -1.44 -18.25
C ALA A 95 12.90 -0.87 -19.05
N ILE A 96 11.68 -0.93 -18.52
CA ILE A 96 10.50 -0.29 -19.12
C ILE A 96 10.68 1.23 -19.18
N GLY A 97 11.18 1.83 -18.10
CA GLY A 97 11.46 3.27 -18.03
C GLY A 97 12.51 3.70 -19.07
N GLU A 98 13.61 2.95 -19.18
CA GLU A 98 14.65 3.19 -20.18
C GLU A 98 14.11 3.07 -21.62
N ASN A 99 13.28 2.05 -21.89
CA ASN A 99 12.64 1.89 -23.19
C ASN A 99 11.71 3.06 -23.51
N LEU A 100 10.90 3.49 -22.54
CA LEU A 100 10.00 4.65 -22.69
C LEU A 100 10.78 5.92 -22.99
N LEU A 101 11.88 6.18 -22.27
CA LEU A 101 12.74 7.33 -22.51
C LEU A 101 13.38 7.27 -23.92
N SER A 102 13.87 6.12 -24.36
CA SER A 102 14.47 5.96 -25.68
C SER A 102 13.51 6.26 -26.85
N ARG A 103 12.21 6.05 -26.63
CA ARG A 103 11.14 6.27 -27.61
C ARG A 103 10.53 7.66 -27.54
N THR A 104 10.87 8.43 -26.51
CA THR A 104 10.40 9.80 -26.32
C THR A 104 11.56 10.77 -26.50
N ARG A 105 11.26 12.06 -26.63
CA ARG A 105 12.30 13.12 -26.61
C ARG A 105 12.53 13.66 -25.19
N LEU A 106 12.15 12.88 -24.18
CA LEU A 106 12.25 13.27 -22.78
C LEU A 106 13.59 12.82 -22.20
N SER A 107 14.18 13.67 -21.36
CA SER A 107 15.42 13.38 -20.64
C SER A 107 15.36 14.00 -19.25
N PHE A 108 15.92 13.29 -18.27
CA PHE A 108 15.93 13.69 -16.86
C PHE A 108 17.37 13.67 -16.31
N PRO A 109 18.29 14.48 -16.86
CA PRO A 109 19.65 14.53 -16.35
C PRO A 109 19.65 15.05 -14.91
N SER A 110 20.62 14.58 -14.11
CA SER A 110 20.87 15.16 -12.79
C SER A 110 21.19 16.64 -12.93
N LYS A 111 20.50 17.48 -12.15
CA LYS A 111 20.82 18.92 -12.02
C LYS A 111 21.88 19.17 -10.94
N TRP A 112 22.40 18.11 -10.31
CA TRP A 112 23.36 18.19 -9.22
C TRP A 112 24.81 18.07 -9.75
N PRO A 113 25.76 18.87 -9.22
CA PRO A 113 25.54 19.96 -8.28
C PRO A 113 24.87 21.16 -8.96
N ILE A 114 23.98 21.85 -8.23
CA ILE A 114 23.42 23.12 -8.69
C ILE A 114 24.42 24.20 -8.33
N THR A 115 25.36 24.52 -9.22
CA THR A 115 26.28 25.65 -9.03
C THR A 115 25.64 26.93 -9.56
N THR A 116 25.31 27.86 -8.66
CA THR A 116 24.98 29.23 -9.03
C THR A 116 26.28 30.00 -9.23
N ASP A 117 26.90 29.90 -10.41
CA ASP A 117 27.94 30.85 -10.78
C ASP A 117 27.27 32.18 -11.12
N THR A 118 27.08 33.00 -10.08
CA THR A 118 26.77 34.43 -10.22
C THR A 118 27.54 35.16 -9.14
N THR A 119 28.81 35.45 -9.45
CA THR A 119 29.56 36.57 -8.86
C THR A 119 29.66 37.65 -9.91
#